data_AF-A0A2V7YNA1-F1
#
_entry.id   AF-A0A2V7YNA1-F1
#
_cell.length_a   1.000
_cell.length_b   1.000
_cell.length_c   1.000
_cell.angle_alpha   90.00
_cell.angle_beta   90.00
_cell.angle_gamma   90.00
#
_symmetry.space_group_name_H-M   'P 1'
#
loop_
_entity.id
_entity.type
_entity.pdbx_description
1 polymer ?
#
loop_
_entity_poly.entity_id
_entity_poly.type
_entity_poly.pdbx_seq_one_letter_code
_entity_poly.pdbx_strand_id
1 'polypeptide(L)'
;MPKPLNTVLSQIAEKIPPRVILVGGSSEFLSQRAFHDIRDAIVAANPNIAIESFEPGTDLGVIVDSYRTMSLFASARLLIVPEVNAFVSAKELLSLYQKATADWKSAKTDRKRTSAAAKLLHVLGLVGADLEMTDRQIADALGMPLDALLADMLAFCRA
;
A
#
# COMPACT_ATOMS: atom_id res chain seq x y z
N MET A 1 -14.20 -5.43 -27.71
CA MET A 1 -13.13 -5.03 -26.75
C MET A 1 -12.71 -6.27 -25.98
N PRO A 2 -11.40 -6.57 -25.86
CA PRO A 2 -10.96 -7.67 -25.01
C PRO A 2 -11.42 -7.41 -23.56
N LYS A 3 -11.89 -8.46 -22.87
CA LYS A 3 -12.28 -8.35 -21.45
C LYS A 3 -11.03 -7.92 -20.65
N PRO A 4 -11.16 -7.04 -19.64
CA PRO A 4 -10.02 -6.52 -18.87
C PRO A 4 -9.04 -7.60 -18.39
N LEU A 5 -9.57 -8.73 -17.91
CA LEU A 5 -8.77 -9.89 -17.51
C LEU A 5 -7.85 -10.42 -18.62
N ASN A 6 -8.35 -10.56 -19.85
CA ASN A 6 -7.54 -11.06 -20.97
C ASN A 6 -6.39 -10.12 -21.33
N THR A 7 -6.57 -8.81 -21.11
CA THR A 7 -5.51 -7.81 -21.34
C THR A 7 -4.42 -7.93 -20.29
N VAL A 8 -4.79 -8.12 -19.02
CA VAL A 8 -3.82 -8.34 -17.95
C VAL A 8 -3.05 -9.65 -18.17
N LEU A 9 -3.75 -10.71 -18.54
CA LEU A 9 -3.13 -12.01 -18.82
C LEU A 9 -2.18 -11.95 -20.02
N SER A 10 -2.51 -11.20 -21.09
CA SER A 10 -1.61 -11.02 -22.22
C SER A 10 -0.37 -10.22 -21.84
N GLN A 11 -0.52 -9.16 -21.05
CA GLN A 11 0.62 -8.38 -20.53
C GLN A 11 1.57 -9.21 -19.67
N ILE A 12 1.03 -10.10 -18.83
CA ILE A 12 1.83 -11.04 -18.04
C ILE A 12 2.59 -12.01 -18.96
N ALA A 13 1.92 -12.55 -19.99
CA ALA A 13 2.55 -13.44 -20.96
C ALA A 13 3.68 -12.75 -21.76
N GLU A 14 3.52 -11.45 -22.05
CA GLU A 14 4.53 -10.60 -22.69
C GLU A 14 5.67 -10.18 -21.73
N LYS A 15 5.66 -10.65 -20.47
CA LYS A 15 6.62 -10.32 -19.40
C LYS A 15 6.62 -8.84 -19.00
N ILE A 16 5.49 -8.15 -19.18
CA ILE A 16 5.27 -6.77 -18.76
C ILE A 16 4.07 -6.74 -17.80
N PRO A 17 4.15 -7.43 -16.64
CA PRO A 17 3.03 -7.45 -15.71
C PRO A 17 2.77 -6.04 -15.16
N PRO A 18 1.50 -5.60 -15.03
CA PRO A 18 1.18 -4.38 -14.30
C PRO A 18 1.73 -4.41 -12.88
N ARG A 19 2.26 -3.28 -12.40
CA ARG A 19 2.85 -3.18 -11.05
C ARG A 19 1.84 -3.36 -9.93
N VAL A 20 0.58 -2.95 -10.18
CA VAL A 20 -0.54 -3.06 -9.25
C VAL A 20 -1.73 -3.59 -10.03
N ILE A 21 -2.39 -4.61 -9.49
CA ILE A 21 -3.58 -5.22 -10.07
C ILE A 21 -4.65 -5.21 -9.00
N LEU A 22 -5.73 -4.47 -9.26
CA LEU A 22 -6.91 -4.48 -8.41
C LEU A 22 -7.88 -5.52 -8.94
N VAL A 23 -8.18 -6.53 -8.12
CA VAL A 23 -9.15 -7.57 -8.45
C VAL A 23 -10.40 -7.37 -7.59
N GLY A 24 -11.53 -7.11 -8.23
CA GLY A 24 -12.80 -6.91 -7.55
C GLY A 24 -13.97 -6.84 -8.52
N GLY A 25 -15.18 -6.93 -7.97
CA GLY A 25 -16.43 -6.88 -8.73
C GLY A 25 -17.62 -7.28 -7.89
N SER A 26 -18.81 -7.25 -8.48
CA SER A 26 -20.06 -7.61 -7.80
C SER A 26 -20.23 -9.12 -7.54
N SER A 27 -19.38 -9.96 -8.15
CA SER A 27 -19.39 -11.41 -7.96
C SER A 27 -18.09 -11.86 -7.30
N GLU A 28 -18.22 -12.41 -6.10
CA GLU A 28 -17.10 -12.97 -5.34
C GLU A 28 -16.45 -14.13 -6.11
N PHE A 29 -17.27 -15.05 -6.66
CA PHE A 29 -16.78 -16.18 -7.45
C PHE A 29 -15.92 -15.74 -8.65
N LEU A 30 -16.38 -14.75 -9.40
CA LEU A 30 -15.61 -14.26 -10.56
C LEU A 30 -14.33 -13.54 -10.13
N SER A 31 -14.36 -12.83 -9.01
CA SER A 31 -13.18 -12.13 -8.47
C SER A 31 -12.13 -13.12 -7.97
N GLN A 32 -12.54 -14.17 -7.25
CA GLN A 32 -11.66 -15.25 -6.81
C GLN A 32 -11.05 -15.99 -8.01
N ARG A 33 -11.87 -16.32 -9.02
CA ARG A 33 -11.38 -16.95 -10.25
C ARG A 33 -10.35 -16.07 -10.97
N ALA A 34 -10.66 -14.78 -11.17
CA ALA A 34 -9.74 -13.85 -11.81
C ALA A 34 -8.43 -13.71 -11.04
N PHE A 35 -8.49 -13.67 -9.71
CA PHE A 35 -7.31 -13.67 -8.85
C PHE A 35 -6.46 -14.92 -9.05
N HIS A 36 -7.06 -16.11 -9.04
CA HIS A 36 -6.34 -17.36 -9.29
C HIS A 36 -5.69 -17.39 -10.67
N ASP A 37 -6.44 -17.02 -11.72
CA ASP A 37 -5.93 -16.98 -13.10
C ASP A 37 -4.72 -16.03 -13.22
N ILE A 38 -4.78 -14.85 -12.58
CA ILE A 38 -3.69 -13.85 -12.59
C ILE A 38 -2.49 -14.33 -11.79
N ARG A 39 -2.71 -14.84 -10.56
CA ARG A 39 -1.64 -15.35 -9.69
C ARG A 39 -0.88 -16.47 -10.40
N ASP A 40 -1.61 -17.44 -10.95
CA ASP A 40 -1.03 -18.60 -11.58
C ASP A 40 -0.25 -18.20 -12.85
N ALA A 41 -0.75 -17.22 -13.62
CA ALA A 41 -0.02 -16.65 -14.75
C ALA A 41 1.29 -15.94 -14.34
N ILE A 42 1.28 -15.17 -13.24
CA ILE A 42 2.49 -14.49 -12.73
C ILE A 42 3.53 -15.51 -12.26
N VAL A 43 3.11 -16.53 -11.51
CA VAL A 43 3.99 -17.59 -11.00
C VAL A 43 4.56 -18.42 -12.16
N ALA A 44 3.74 -18.75 -13.15
CA ALA A 44 4.20 -19.45 -14.35
C ALA A 44 5.22 -18.63 -15.16
N ALA A 45 5.01 -17.31 -15.28
CA ALA A 45 5.94 -16.42 -15.98
C ALA A 45 7.25 -16.16 -15.20
N ASN A 46 7.21 -16.25 -13.87
CA ASN A 46 8.38 -16.06 -13.00
C ASN A 46 8.39 -17.07 -11.83
N PRO A 47 8.92 -18.29 -12.04
CA PRO A 47 8.92 -19.34 -11.02
C PRO A 47 9.71 -19.02 -9.74
N ASN A 48 10.62 -18.04 -9.81
CA ASN A 48 11.44 -17.62 -8.68
C ASN A 48 10.80 -16.46 -7.87
N ILE A 49 9.57 -16.07 -8.20
CA ILE A 49 8.88 -15.00 -7.50
C ILE A 49 8.58 -15.41 -6.05
N ALA A 50 8.89 -14.55 -5.09
CA ALA A 50 8.48 -14.76 -3.70
C ALA A 50 7.00 -14.38 -3.56
N ILE A 51 6.16 -15.28 -3.05
CA ILE A 51 4.75 -15.00 -2.78
C ILE A 51 4.59 -14.69 -1.30
N GLU A 52 4.00 -13.54 -0.98
CA GLU A 52 3.64 -13.17 0.37
C GLU A 52 2.17 -12.77 0.39
N SER A 53 1.38 -13.47 1.20
CA SER A 53 -0.06 -13.26 1.32
C SER A 53 -0.38 -12.77 2.71
N PHE A 54 -1.19 -11.72 2.79
CA PHE A 54 -1.72 -11.21 4.05
C PHE A 54 -3.11 -11.78 4.32
N GLU A 55 -3.47 -11.85 5.59
CA GLU A 55 -4.83 -12.20 6.01
C GLU A 55 -5.74 -10.95 6.00
N PRO A 56 -7.05 -11.10 5.78
CA PRO A 56 -8.01 -10.01 6.00
C PRO A 56 -7.86 -9.40 7.41
N GLY A 57 -7.96 -8.07 7.52
CA GLY A 57 -7.73 -7.36 8.78
C GLY A 57 -6.26 -7.23 9.22
N THR A 58 -5.29 -7.61 8.40
CA THR A 58 -3.86 -7.32 8.69
C THR A 58 -3.64 -5.81 8.82
N ASP A 59 -2.88 -5.40 9.84
CA ASP A 59 -2.53 -4.00 10.08
C ASP A 59 -1.77 -3.39 8.87
N LEU A 60 -2.25 -2.24 8.41
CA LEU A 60 -1.68 -1.53 7.25
C LEU A 60 -0.18 -1.26 7.41
N GLY A 61 0.29 -0.99 8.63
CA GLY A 61 1.70 -0.73 8.91
C GLY A 61 2.59 -1.94 8.61
N VAL A 62 2.10 -3.16 8.83
CA VAL A 62 2.82 -4.40 8.51
C VAL A 62 2.95 -4.57 7.00
N ILE A 63 1.87 -4.28 6.26
CA ILE A 63 1.87 -4.37 4.79
C ILE A 63 2.86 -3.36 4.19
N VAL A 64 2.84 -2.12 4.70
CA VAL A 64 3.79 -1.06 4.29
C VAL A 64 5.24 -1.43 4.61
N ASP A 65 5.50 -2.01 5.78
CA ASP A 65 6.84 -2.48 6.15
C ASP A 65 7.33 -3.60 5.23
N SER A 66 6.44 -4.53 4.88
CA SER A 66 6.75 -5.61 3.95
C SER A 66 7.11 -5.10 2.56
N TYR A 67 6.32 -4.16 2.01
CA TYR A 67 6.60 -3.50 0.72
C TYR A 67 7.99 -2.84 0.67
N ARG A 68 8.42 -2.24 1.78
CA ARG A 68 9.72 -1.57 1.89
C ARG A 68 10.88 -2.52 2.15
N THR A 69 10.60 -3.74 2.59
CA THR A 69 11.63 -4.71 2.95
C THR A 69 12.07 -5.49 1.72
N MET A 70 13.34 -5.35 1.32
CA MET A 70 13.90 -6.12 0.22
C MET A 70 13.73 -7.63 0.43
N SER A 71 13.43 -8.35 -0.65
CA SER A 71 13.39 -9.82 -0.65
C SER A 71 14.77 -10.41 -0.32
N LEU A 72 14.79 -11.51 0.44
CA LEU A 72 16.00 -12.14 0.97
C LEU A 72 16.97 -12.66 -0.10
N PHE A 73 16.57 -12.70 -1.37
CA PHE A 73 17.42 -13.13 -2.49
C PHE A 73 17.32 -12.21 -3.71
N ALA A 74 16.96 -10.93 -3.49
CA ALA A 74 16.71 -9.96 -4.56
C ALA A 74 15.67 -10.43 -5.62
N SER A 75 14.86 -11.45 -5.30
CA SER A 75 13.78 -11.89 -6.16
C SER A 75 12.64 -10.87 -6.13
N ALA A 76 11.95 -10.73 -7.27
CA ALA A 76 10.68 -10.03 -7.31
C ALA A 76 9.71 -10.69 -6.31
N ARG A 77 8.85 -9.88 -5.69
CA ARG A 77 7.83 -10.35 -4.75
C ARG A 77 6.43 -10.04 -5.28
N LEU A 78 5.54 -11.02 -5.19
CA LEU A 78 4.10 -10.85 -5.36
C LEU A 78 3.48 -10.69 -3.97
N LEU A 79 3.06 -9.47 -3.65
CA LEU A 79 2.29 -9.17 -2.45
C LEU A 79 0.80 -9.35 -2.75
N ILE A 80 0.13 -10.21 -1.99
CA ILE A 80 -1.31 -10.44 -2.09
C ILE A 80 -1.97 -9.80 -0.87
N VAL A 81 -2.78 -8.77 -1.13
CA VAL A 81 -3.54 -8.07 -0.09
C VAL A 81 -5.04 -8.28 -0.34
N PRO A 82 -5.74 -9.06 0.51
CA PRO A 82 -7.14 -9.38 0.29
C PRO A 82 -8.08 -8.20 0.54
N GLU A 83 -7.68 -7.25 1.39
CA GLU A 83 -8.52 -6.12 1.80
C GLU A 83 -7.89 -4.77 1.43
N VAL A 84 -8.25 -4.27 0.25
CA VAL A 84 -7.75 -2.97 -0.24
C VAL A 84 -8.35 -1.78 0.54
N ASN A 85 -9.50 -2.00 1.20
CA ASN A 85 -10.18 -0.97 2.00
C ASN A 85 -9.30 -0.41 3.11
N ALA A 86 -8.32 -1.17 3.61
CA ALA A 86 -7.36 -0.68 4.59
C ALA A 86 -6.55 0.54 4.10
N PHE A 87 -6.30 0.66 2.79
CA PHE A 87 -5.54 1.78 2.21
C PHE A 87 -6.36 3.06 2.01
N VAL A 88 -7.69 2.97 2.04
CA VAL A 88 -8.61 4.10 1.82
C VAL A 88 -9.46 4.43 3.05
N SER A 89 -9.50 3.53 4.03
CA SER A 89 -10.22 3.74 5.29
C SER A 89 -9.54 4.81 6.12
N ALA A 90 -10.22 5.95 6.32
CA ALA A 90 -9.74 7.03 7.19
C ALA A 90 -9.37 6.52 8.59
N LYS A 91 -10.09 5.52 9.11
CA LYS A 91 -9.80 4.90 10.41
C LYS A 91 -8.44 4.18 10.41
N GLU A 92 -8.17 3.38 9.38
CA GLU A 92 -6.90 2.63 9.28
C GLU A 92 -5.71 3.57 9.03
N LEU A 93 -5.91 4.60 8.19
CA LEU A 93 -4.91 5.64 7.93
C LEU A 93 -4.59 6.45 9.19
N LEU A 94 -5.61 6.84 9.96
CA LEU A 94 -5.45 7.51 11.26
C LEU A 94 -4.72 6.62 12.27
N SER A 95 -5.10 5.34 12.35
CA SER A 95 -4.44 4.35 13.21
C SER A 95 -2.96 4.22 12.87
N LEU A 96 -2.62 4.12 11.59
CA LEU A 96 -1.24 4.08 11.12
C LEU A 96 -0.48 5.37 11.47
N TYR A 97 -1.10 6.54 11.25
CA TYR A 97 -0.50 7.83 11.61
C TYR A 97 -0.18 7.94 13.10
N GLN A 98 -1.14 7.60 13.96
CA GLN A 98 -0.98 7.68 15.41
C GLN A 98 0.12 6.74 15.91
N LYS A 99 0.12 5.49 15.43
CA LYS A 99 1.17 4.51 15.76
C LYS A 99 2.54 4.98 15.29
N ALA A 100 2.66 5.43 14.05
CA ALA A 100 3.94 5.88 13.50
C ALA A 100 4.44 7.15 14.20
N THR A 101 3.55 8.06 14.60
CA THR A 101 3.89 9.25 15.40
C THR A 101 4.39 8.86 16.79
N ALA A 102 3.73 7.90 17.45
CA ALA A 102 4.16 7.39 18.76
C ALA A 102 5.52 6.68 18.66
N ASP A 103 5.74 5.87 17.63
CA ASP A 103 7.01 5.22 17.36
C ASP A 103 8.12 6.23 17.09
N TRP A 104 7.85 7.28 16.30
CA TRP A 104 8.80 8.36 16.05
C TRP A 104 9.23 9.06 17.34
N LYS A 105 8.25 9.46 18.17
CA LYS A 105 8.50 10.18 19.45
C LYS A 105 9.23 9.30 20.47
N SER A 106 8.99 8.00 20.48
CA SER A 106 9.60 7.06 21.43
C SER A 106 10.87 6.37 20.91
N ALA A 107 11.27 6.62 19.66
CA ALA A 107 12.40 5.95 19.03
C ALA A 107 13.74 6.37 19.64
N LYS A 108 14.44 5.36 20.20
CA LYS A 108 15.80 5.48 20.75
C LYS A 108 16.90 5.27 19.71
N THR A 109 16.55 4.87 18.49
CA THR A 109 17.50 4.56 17.41
C THR A 109 17.07 5.20 16.11
N ASP A 110 18.03 5.59 15.28
CA ASP A 110 17.74 6.20 13.98
C ASP A 110 17.01 5.23 13.05
N ARG A 111 17.32 3.93 13.11
CA ARG A 111 16.57 2.91 12.36
C ARG A 111 15.07 2.93 12.67
N LYS A 112 14.69 3.05 13.95
CA LYS A 112 13.27 3.13 14.33
C LYS A 112 12.63 4.43 13.87
N ARG A 113 13.35 5.56 13.98
CA ARG A 113 12.91 6.86 13.45
C ARG A 113 12.67 6.78 11.94
N THR A 114 13.63 6.31 11.16
CA THR A 114 13.51 6.18 9.69
C THR A 114 12.34 5.28 9.28
N SER A 115 12.08 4.20 10.03
CA SER A 115 10.90 3.36 9.77
C SER A 115 9.60 4.13 9.98
N ALA A 116 9.47 4.81 11.12
CA ALA A 116 8.31 5.60 11.49
C ALA A 116 8.07 6.79 10.54
N ALA A 117 9.10 7.57 10.21
CA ALA A 117 8.99 8.69 9.26
C ALA A 117 8.46 8.24 7.90
N ALA A 118 8.97 7.14 7.37
CA ALA A 118 8.52 6.65 6.08
C ALA A 118 7.08 6.13 6.13
N LYS A 119 6.61 5.53 7.24
CA LYS A 119 5.17 5.24 7.41
C LYS A 119 4.32 6.51 7.40
N LEU A 120 4.79 7.57 8.07
CA LEU A 120 4.09 8.85 8.06
C LEU A 120 4.06 9.46 6.64
N LEU A 121 5.16 9.38 5.88
CA LEU A 121 5.19 9.80 4.47
C LEU A 121 4.24 8.97 3.59
N HIS A 122 4.12 7.66 3.84
CA HIS A 122 3.14 6.83 3.15
C HIS A 122 1.69 7.25 3.45
N VAL A 123 1.38 7.57 4.71
CA VAL A 123 0.06 8.11 5.09
C VAL A 123 -0.23 9.41 4.32
N LEU A 124 0.74 10.32 4.24
CA LEU A 124 0.60 11.56 3.48
C LEU A 124 0.42 11.30 1.98
N GLY A 125 1.13 10.35 1.39
CA GLY A 125 0.93 9.98 -0.01
C GLY A 125 -0.44 9.35 -0.29
N LEU A 126 -1.03 8.65 0.69
CA LEU A 126 -2.35 8.05 0.56
C LEU A 126 -3.48 9.07 0.73
N VAL A 127 -3.33 10.04 1.63
CA VAL A 127 -4.37 11.05 1.90
C VAL A 127 -4.20 12.32 1.06
N GLY A 128 -2.97 12.80 0.89
CA GLY A 128 -2.61 13.97 0.10
C GLY A 128 -2.23 13.64 -1.34
N ALA A 129 -2.91 12.66 -1.95
CA ALA A 129 -2.67 12.24 -3.33
C ALA A 129 -2.91 13.37 -4.36
N ASP A 130 -3.57 14.45 -3.94
CA ASP A 130 -3.78 15.66 -4.72
C ASP A 130 -3.01 16.84 -4.10
N LEU A 131 -2.02 17.36 -4.83
CA LEU A 131 -1.17 18.48 -4.42
C LEU A 131 -1.95 19.80 -4.27
N GLU A 132 -3.18 19.86 -4.77
CA GLU A 132 -4.07 21.02 -4.64
C GLU A 132 -4.84 21.06 -3.31
N MET A 133 -4.85 19.96 -2.55
CA MET A 133 -5.51 19.92 -1.24
C MET A 133 -4.78 20.80 -0.23
N THR A 134 -5.55 21.65 0.45
CA THR A 134 -5.06 22.45 1.58
C THR A 134 -4.72 21.58 2.79
N ASP A 135 -3.85 22.06 3.68
CA ASP A 135 -3.44 21.29 4.88
C ASP A 135 -4.62 20.89 5.77
N ARG A 136 -5.64 21.75 5.83
CA ARG A 136 -6.88 21.46 6.56
C ARG A 136 -7.67 20.32 5.92
N GLN A 137 -7.78 20.31 4.59
CA GLN A 137 -8.46 19.22 3.89
C GLN A 137 -7.75 17.88 4.09
N ILE A 138 -6.41 17.88 4.12
CA ILE A 138 -5.64 16.67 4.41
C ILE A 138 -5.86 16.21 5.86
N ALA A 139 -5.84 17.14 6.82
CA ALA A 139 -6.11 16.83 8.22
C ALA A 139 -7.53 16.28 8.43
N ASP A 140 -8.54 16.89 7.80
CA ASP A 140 -9.94 16.45 7.83
C ASP A 140 -10.10 15.05 7.21
N ALA A 141 -9.44 14.79 6.08
CA ALA A 141 -9.45 13.48 5.44
C ALA A 141 -8.75 12.39 6.28
N LEU A 142 -7.73 12.76 7.05
CA LEU A 142 -7.12 11.89 8.05
C LEU A 142 -8.00 11.70 9.31
N GLY A 143 -9.01 12.54 9.50
CA GLY A 143 -9.85 12.53 10.70
C GLY A 143 -9.15 13.06 11.96
N MET A 144 -8.21 14.00 11.81
CA MET A 144 -7.47 14.59 12.94
C MET A 144 -7.33 16.11 12.81
N PRO A 145 -7.11 16.85 13.92
CA PRO A 145 -6.81 18.28 13.82
C PRO A 145 -5.45 18.50 13.15
N LEU A 146 -5.31 19.63 12.44
CA LEU A 146 -4.01 20.08 11.95
C LEU A 146 -3.13 20.52 13.12
N ASP A 147 -2.32 19.59 13.63
CA ASP A 147 -1.34 19.84 14.68
C ASP A 147 0.00 20.31 14.10
N ALA A 148 0.91 20.76 14.98
CA ALA A 148 2.22 21.25 14.56
C ALA A 148 3.05 20.19 13.82
N LEU A 149 2.93 18.91 14.20
CA LEU A 149 3.68 17.84 13.56
C LEU A 149 3.20 17.61 12.13
N LEU A 150 1.88 17.52 11.93
CA LEU A 150 1.30 17.37 10.60
C LEU A 150 1.60 18.58 9.71
N ALA A 151 1.53 19.79 10.27
CA ALA A 151 1.88 21.01 9.55
C ALA A 151 3.35 21.03 9.10
N ASP A 152 4.29 20.70 10.00
CA ASP A 152 5.72 20.63 9.68
C ASP A 152 6.02 19.57 8.62
N MET A 153 5.36 18.41 8.71
CA MET A 153 5.47 17.35 7.72
C MET A 153 4.96 17.77 6.34
N LEU A 154 3.79 18.40 6.27
CA LEU A 154 3.22 18.88 5.01
C LEU A 154 4.08 19.98 4.38
N ALA A 155 4.64 20.88 5.20
CA ALA A 155 5.58 21.89 4.75
C ALA A 155 6.84 21.25 4.15
N PHE A 156 7.39 20.22 4.79
CA PHE A 156 8.54 19.48 4.27
C PHE A 156 8.24 18.78 2.93
N CYS A 157 7.05 18.19 2.77
CA CYS A 157 6.69 17.50 1.52
C CYS A 157 6.46 18.43 0.32
N ARG A 158 6.17 19.72 0.56
CA ARG A 158 5.92 20.72 -0.49
C ARG A 158 7.14 21.58 -0.83
N ALA A 159 8.16 21.59 0.02
CA ALA A 159 9.42 22.30 -0.19
C ALA A 159 10.31 21.62 -1.25
#